data_AF-A0A077ZLH4-F1
#
_entry.id   AF-A0A077ZLH4-F1
#
_cell.length_a   1.000
_cell.length_b   1.000
_cell.length_c   1.000
_cell.angle_alpha   90.00
_cell.angle_beta   90.00
_cell.angle_gamma   90.00
#
_symmetry.space_group_name_H-M   'P 1'
#
loop_
_entity.id
_entity.type
_entity.pdbx_description
1 polymer ?
#
loop_
_entity_poly.entity_id
_entity_poly.type
_entity_poly.pdbx_seq_one_letter_code
_entity_poly.pdbx_strand_id
1 'polypeptide(L)'
;MAVHLRRRDFVTHRRNNTPTIQSAVSQIAVKAKNNSLNVVFVATDGSREEIRSLFDGLKLVGLIPKRFVPNRETLRTFLDGGISIVDQWICAHARSESTFTLRIYDDREILGFHSSTTFNSFCGTGQQDCEQPAQWKLVQ
;
A
#
# COMPACT_ATOMS: atom_id res chain seq x y z
N MET A 1 7.87 1.02 6.49
CA MET A 1 6.66 1.47 5.75
C MET A 1 6.20 0.38 4.81
N ALA A 2 4.88 0.22 4.68
CA ALA A 2 4.25 -0.59 3.65
C ALA A 2 3.21 0.25 2.90
N VAL A 3 2.88 -0.15 1.68
CA VAL A 3 1.78 0.44 0.91
C VAL A 3 0.93 -0.65 0.29
N HIS A 4 -0.38 -0.47 0.37
CA HIS A 4 -1.35 -1.33 -0.29
C HIS A 4 -2.03 -0.54 -1.40
N LEU A 5 -1.61 -0.79 -2.65
CA LEU A 5 -2.12 -0.12 -3.84
C LEU A 5 -3.02 -1.07 -4.62
N ARG A 6 -4.34 -0.89 -4.51
CA ARG A 6 -5.31 -1.62 -5.33
C ARG A 6 -5.44 -0.98 -6.71
N ARG A 7 -5.38 -1.81 -7.76
CA ARG A 7 -5.40 -1.40 -9.16
C ARG A 7 -6.62 -1.95 -9.89
N ARG A 8 -6.80 -3.26 -10.02
CA ARG A 8 -7.72 -3.89 -11.00
C ARG A 8 -9.12 -3.26 -11.09
N ASP A 9 -10.03 -3.67 -10.21
CA ASP A 9 -11.40 -3.18 -10.13
C ASP A 9 -11.48 -1.70 -9.68
N PHE A 10 -10.45 -1.23 -8.98
CA PHE A 10 -10.36 0.16 -8.50
C PHE A 10 -10.10 1.15 -9.63
N VAL A 11 -9.25 0.82 -10.60
CA VAL A 11 -8.98 1.62 -11.79
C VAL A 11 -10.15 1.58 -12.76
N THR A 12 -11.08 0.64 -12.65
CA THR A 12 -12.31 0.67 -13.46
C THR A 12 -13.44 1.43 -12.76
N HIS A 13 -13.71 1.17 -11.48
CA HIS A 13 -14.87 1.72 -10.76
C HIS A 13 -14.57 2.95 -9.90
N ARG A 14 -13.30 3.22 -9.58
CA ARG A 14 -12.85 4.30 -8.70
C ARG A 14 -11.69 5.09 -9.34
N ARG A 15 -11.76 5.33 -10.65
CA ARG A 15 -10.70 6.01 -11.43
C ARG A 15 -10.20 7.29 -10.77
N ASN A 16 -11.12 8.17 -10.37
CA ASN A 16 -10.78 9.47 -9.79
C ASN A 16 -10.08 9.33 -8.42
N ASN A 17 -10.37 8.27 -7.67
CA ASN A 17 -9.85 8.05 -6.32
C ASN A 17 -8.64 7.09 -6.30
N THR A 18 -8.19 6.63 -7.46
CA THR A 18 -7.02 5.76 -7.58
C THR A 18 -5.87 6.57 -8.18
N PRO A 19 -4.71 6.66 -7.53
CA PRO A 19 -3.56 7.39 -8.08
C PRO A 19 -3.08 6.74 -9.37
N THR A 20 -2.47 7.50 -10.28
CA THR A 20 -1.62 6.91 -11.32
C THR A 20 -0.38 6.27 -10.69
N ILE A 21 0.33 5.41 -11.42
CA ILE A 21 1.61 4.84 -10.92
C ILE A 21 2.61 5.95 -10.58
N GLN A 22 2.71 6.98 -11.41
CA GLN A 22 3.57 8.13 -11.16
C GLN A 22 3.14 8.90 -9.90
N SER A 23 1.84 9.15 -9.71
CA SER A 23 1.34 9.81 -8.49
C SER A 23 1.60 8.96 -7.25
N ALA A 24 1.40 7.64 -7.33
CA ALA A 24 1.71 6.72 -6.25
C ALA A 24 3.20 6.77 -5.87
N VAL A 25 4.12 6.75 -6.84
CA VAL A 25 5.57 6.91 -6.60
C VAL A 25 5.88 8.19 -5.85
N SER A 26 5.34 9.34 -6.31
CA SER A 26 5.57 10.63 -5.65
C SER A 26 5.03 10.66 -4.21
N GLN A 27 3.81 10.16 -3.98
CA GLN A 27 3.22 10.11 -2.65
C GLN A 27 4.01 9.19 -1.69
N ILE A 28 4.45 8.02 -2.19
CA ILE A 28 5.32 7.11 -1.43
C ILE A 28 6.64 7.80 -1.07
N ALA A 29 7.26 8.49 -2.04
CA ALA A 29 8.54 9.17 -1.82
C ALA A 29 8.46 10.23 -0.72
N VAL A 30 7.39 11.05 -0.73
CA VAL A 30 7.17 12.07 0.30
C VAL A 30 7.00 11.43 1.67
N LYS A 31 6.15 10.41 1.78
CA LYS A 31 5.89 9.72 3.07
C LYS A 31 7.13 8.99 3.58
N ALA A 32 7.88 8.30 2.71
CA ALA A 32 9.12 7.63 3.08
C ALA A 32 10.18 8.62 3.58
N LYS A 33 10.33 9.77 2.91
CA LYS A 33 11.23 10.85 3.35
C LYS A 33 10.84 11.41 4.72
N ASN A 34 9.55 11.70 4.93
CA ASN A 34 9.05 12.22 6.20
C ASN A 34 9.29 11.25 7.37
N ASN A 35 9.30 9.96 7.09
CA ASN A 35 9.56 8.91 8.08
C ASN A 35 11.04 8.48 8.14
N SER A 36 11.94 9.12 7.39
CA SER A 36 13.36 8.74 7.26
C SER A 36 13.57 7.26 6.89
N LEU A 37 12.78 6.76 5.94
CA LEU A 37 12.83 5.38 5.48
C LEU A 37 13.29 5.30 4.03
N ASN A 38 14.08 4.26 3.74
CA ASN A 38 14.50 3.92 2.39
C ASN A 38 13.81 2.64 1.86
N VAL A 39 13.35 1.74 2.75
CA VAL A 39 12.69 0.49 2.35
C VAL A 39 11.17 0.65 2.41
N VAL A 40 10.51 0.29 1.31
CA VAL A 40 9.05 0.27 1.20
C VAL A 40 8.56 -1.11 0.76
N PHE A 41 7.69 -1.73 1.55
CA PHE A 41 6.97 -2.91 1.12
C PHE A 41 5.76 -2.52 0.26
N VAL A 42 5.57 -3.18 -0.87
CA VAL A 42 4.51 -2.87 -1.84
C VAL A 42 3.62 -4.09 -2.04
N ALA A 43 2.41 -4.02 -1.49
CA ALA A 43 1.31 -4.92 -1.79
C ALA A 43 0.45 -4.32 -2.91
N THR A 44 0.30 -5.01 -4.03
CA THR A 44 -0.53 -4.55 -5.14
C THR A 44 -1.00 -5.68 -6.03
N ASP A 45 -2.23 -5.60 -6.52
CA ASP A 45 -2.82 -6.50 -7.51
C ASP A 45 -2.65 -6.02 -8.96
N GLY A 46 -1.83 -4.98 -9.18
CA GLY A 46 -1.53 -4.43 -10.50
C GLY A 46 -0.89 -5.43 -11.47
N SER A 47 -0.92 -5.09 -12.76
CA SER A 47 -0.28 -5.91 -13.79
C SER A 47 1.24 -5.98 -13.61
N ARG A 48 1.91 -6.90 -14.32
CA ARG A 48 3.38 -7.01 -14.26
C ARG A 48 4.06 -5.71 -14.71
N GLU A 49 3.48 -5.05 -15.71
CA GLU A 49 3.94 -3.78 -16.25
C GLU A 49 3.76 -2.66 -15.23
N GLU A 50 2.58 -2.58 -14.57
CA GLU A 50 2.35 -1.61 -13.50
C GLU A 50 3.30 -1.79 -12.32
N ILE A 51 3.53 -3.04 -11.90
CA ILE A 51 4.48 -3.38 -10.82
C ILE A 51 5.89 -2.95 -11.23
N ARG A 52 6.31 -3.26 -12.46
CA ARG A 52 7.63 -2.87 -12.96
C ARG A 52 7.78 -1.35 -12.96
N SER A 53 6.83 -0.62 -13.54
CA SER A 53 6.86 0.84 -13.58
C SER A 53 6.87 1.46 -12.18
N LEU A 54 6.11 0.91 -11.25
CA LEU A 54 6.11 1.34 -9.85
C LEU A 54 7.48 1.11 -9.20
N PHE A 55 8.05 -0.09 -9.37
CA PHE A 55 9.34 -0.45 -8.79
C PHE A 55 10.49 0.39 -9.36
N ASP A 56 10.50 0.59 -10.68
CA ASP A 56 11.51 1.41 -11.34
C ASP A 56 11.38 2.87 -10.91
N GLY A 57 10.16 3.40 -10.83
CA GLY A 57 9.91 4.75 -10.31
C GLY A 57 10.37 4.93 -8.85
N LEU A 58 10.11 3.96 -7.98
CA LEU A 58 10.58 3.99 -6.58
C LEU A 58 12.11 3.94 -6.47
N LYS A 59 12.77 3.12 -7.29
CA LYS A 59 14.24 3.08 -7.32
C LYS A 59 14.86 4.38 -7.81
N LEU A 60 14.25 5.01 -8.82
CA LEU A 60 14.71 6.30 -9.36
C LEU A 60 14.72 7.41 -8.30
N VAL A 61 13.78 7.37 -7.35
CA VAL A 61 13.72 8.32 -6.22
C VAL A 61 14.53 7.86 -4.99
N GLY A 62 15.37 6.84 -5.13
CA GLY A 62 16.28 6.36 -4.08
C GLY A 62 15.65 5.42 -3.04
N LEU A 63 14.43 4.92 -3.29
CA LEU A 63 13.79 3.93 -2.42
C LEU A 63 14.11 2.50 -2.85
N ILE A 64 14.00 1.58 -1.91
CA ILE A 64 14.21 0.15 -2.07
C ILE A 64 12.83 -0.54 -1.97
N PRO A 65 12.14 -0.74 -3.11
CA PRO A 65 10.86 -1.44 -3.11
C PRO A 65 11.06 -2.93 -2.86
N LYS A 66 10.25 -3.48 -1.95
CA LYS A 66 10.15 -4.91 -1.65
C LYS A 66 8.72 -5.37 -1.86
N ARG A 67 8.56 -6.63 -2.26
CA ARG A 67 7.25 -7.28 -2.39
C ARG A 67 7.40 -8.76 -2.08
N PHE A 68 6.33 -9.36 -1.56
CA PHE A 68 6.24 -10.80 -1.44
C PHE A 68 6.01 -11.45 -2.81
N VAL A 69 6.94 -12.31 -3.21
CA VAL A 69 6.83 -13.09 -4.45
C VAL A 69 6.76 -14.56 -4.05
N PRO A 70 5.59 -15.20 -4.13
CA PRO A 70 5.47 -16.60 -3.79
C PRO A 70 6.21 -17.47 -4.81
N ASN A 71 6.81 -18.55 -4.34
CA ASN A 71 7.29 -19.60 -5.23
C ASN A 71 6.10 -20.37 -5.83
N ARG A 72 6.36 -21.23 -6.82
CA ARG A 72 5.30 -21.99 -7.52
C ARG A 72 4.49 -22.90 -6.60
N GLU A 73 5.12 -23.47 -5.57
CA GLU A 73 4.46 -24.35 -4.61
C GLU A 73 3.53 -23.55 -3.70
N THR A 74 4.03 -22.48 -3.08
CA THR A 74 3.24 -21.54 -2.27
C THR A 74 2.06 -20.98 -3.05
N LEU A 75 2.26 -20.59 -4.31
CA LEU A 75 1.18 -20.08 -5.16
C LEU A 75 0.12 -21.16 -5.46
N ARG A 76 0.50 -22.42 -5.68
CA ARG A 76 -0.44 -23.52 -5.89
C ARG A 76 -1.22 -23.87 -4.62
N THR A 77 -0.56 -23.83 -3.47
CA THR A 77 -1.16 -24.16 -2.17
C THR A 77 -2.13 -23.09 -1.70
N PHE A 78 -1.75 -21.82 -1.78
CA PHE A 78 -2.54 -20.72 -1.21
C PHE A 78 -3.40 -19.97 -2.22
N LEU A 79 -3.12 -20.14 -3.52
CA LEU A 79 -3.76 -19.42 -4.63
C LEU A 79 -3.65 -17.89 -4.48
N ASP A 80 -4.10 -17.14 -5.48
CA ASP A 80 -4.02 -15.67 -5.45
C ASP A 80 -4.70 -15.05 -4.21
N GLY A 81 -5.78 -15.67 -3.74
CA GLY A 81 -6.49 -15.24 -2.53
C GLY A 81 -5.63 -15.34 -1.27
N GLY A 82 -4.97 -16.47 -1.04
CA GLY A 82 -4.09 -16.63 0.11
C GLY A 82 -2.82 -15.77 0.02
N ILE A 83 -2.29 -15.54 -1.19
CA ILE A 83 -1.20 -14.58 -1.39
C ILE A 83 -1.63 -13.16 -1.02
N SER A 84 -2.87 -12.76 -1.37
CA SER A 84 -3.43 -11.46 -0.99
C SER A 84 -3.59 -11.31 0.53
N ILE A 85 -3.89 -12.39 1.25
CA ILE A 85 -3.92 -12.39 2.72
C ILE A 85 -2.52 -12.15 3.29
N VAL A 86 -1.49 -12.79 2.73
CA VAL A 86 -0.09 -12.57 3.14
C VAL A 86 0.32 -11.11 2.92
N ASP A 87 0.02 -10.54 1.76
CA ASP A 87 0.29 -9.13 1.46
C ASP A 87 -0.39 -8.18 2.47
N GLN A 88 -1.67 -8.42 2.79
CA GLN A 88 -2.42 -7.64 3.79
C GLN A 88 -1.80 -7.77 5.20
N TRP A 89 -1.39 -8.99 5.59
CA TRP A 89 -0.79 -9.24 6.90
C TRP A 89 0.57 -8.56 7.05
N ILE A 90 1.41 -8.59 6.02
CA ILE A 90 2.68 -7.86 6.01
C ILE A 90 2.43 -6.35 6.13
N CYS A 91 1.44 -5.83 5.42
CA CYS A 91 1.02 -4.43 5.52
C CYS A 91 0.56 -4.07 6.93
N ALA A 92 -0.27 -4.90 7.57
CA ALA A 92 -0.77 -4.68 8.92
C ALA A 92 0.38 -4.54 9.94
N HIS A 93 1.44 -5.33 9.81
CA HIS A 93 2.59 -5.30 10.72
C HIS A 93 3.63 -4.20 10.44
N ALA A 94 3.45 -3.36 9.42
CA ALA A 94 4.40 -2.29 9.12
C ALA A 94 4.45 -1.25 10.25
N ARG A 95 5.61 -1.08 10.90
CA ARG A 95 5.74 -0.19 12.07
C ARG A 95 5.71 1.32 11.79
N SER A 96 5.73 1.71 10.51
CA SER A 96 5.81 3.11 10.10
C SER A 96 4.53 3.57 9.42
N GLU A 97 4.36 4.88 9.30
CA GLU A 97 3.28 5.48 8.51
C GLU A 97 3.22 4.84 7.11
N SER A 98 2.02 4.41 6.73
CA SER A 98 1.80 3.50 5.62
C SER A 98 0.40 3.74 5.04
N THR A 99 0.22 3.48 3.75
CA THR A 99 -1.02 3.77 3.03
C THR A 99 -1.80 2.49 2.77
N PHE A 100 -3.06 2.40 3.19
CA PHE A 100 -3.80 1.13 3.15
C PHE A 100 -5.24 1.21 2.63
N THR A 101 -5.88 0.04 2.59
CA THR A 101 -7.33 -0.10 2.38
C THR A 101 -8.00 -0.49 3.69
N LEU A 102 -9.31 -0.27 3.81
CA LEU A 102 -10.11 -0.47 5.02
C LEU A 102 -9.73 -1.70 5.86
N ARG A 103 -9.63 -2.88 5.24
CA ARG A 103 -9.34 -4.14 5.95
C ARG A 103 -8.04 -4.14 6.75
N ILE A 104 -7.03 -3.40 6.29
CA ILE A 104 -5.74 -3.28 6.98
C ILE A 104 -5.82 -2.23 8.11
N TYR A 105 -6.71 -1.24 8.02
CA TYR A 105 -6.92 -0.28 9.11
C TYR A 105 -7.43 -1.01 10.36
N ASP A 106 -8.44 -1.87 10.17
CA ASP A 106 -9.03 -2.68 11.24
C ASP A 106 -7.97 -3.58 11.89
N ASP A 107 -7.19 -4.31 11.09
CA ASP A 107 -6.10 -5.18 11.60
C ASP A 107 -5.07 -4.39 12.41
N ARG A 108 -4.67 -3.21 11.91
CA ARG A 108 -3.68 -2.37 12.60
C ARG A 108 -4.17 -1.83 13.92
N GLU A 109 -5.45 -1.50 13.99
CA GLU A 109 -6.06 -1.03 15.21
C GLU A 109 -6.11 -2.13 16.26
N ILE A 110 -6.53 -3.34 15.87
CA ILE A 110 -6.51 -4.54 16.72
C ILE A 110 -5.09 -4.84 17.21
N LEU A 111 -4.08 -4.63 16.36
CA LEU A 111 -2.66 -4.78 16.71
C LEU A 111 -2.11 -3.62 17.58
N GLY A 112 -2.92 -2.60 17.91
CA GLY A 112 -2.53 -1.49 18.79
C GLY A 112 -1.68 -0.41 18.13
N PHE A 113 -1.66 -0.31 16.79
CA PHE A 113 -0.95 0.77 16.10
C PHE A 113 -1.68 2.12 16.23
N HIS A 114 -0.92 3.18 16.49
CA HIS A 114 -1.47 4.53 16.65
C HIS A 114 -2.18 5.02 15.38
N SER A 115 -3.34 5.69 15.56
CA SER A 115 -4.22 6.14 14.46
C SER A 115 -3.49 7.01 13.43
N SER A 116 -2.54 7.85 13.87
CA SER A 116 -1.72 8.69 12.97
C SER A 116 -0.88 7.91 11.95
N THR A 117 -0.56 6.65 12.24
CA THR A 117 0.20 5.78 11.33
C THR A 117 -0.67 4.77 10.59
N THR A 118 -1.95 4.68 10.96
CA THR A 118 -2.89 3.66 10.49
C THR A 118 -3.79 4.21 9.40
N PHE A 119 -4.42 5.36 9.62
CA PHE A 119 -5.42 5.93 8.72
C PHE A 119 -4.78 6.84 7.68
N ASN A 120 -4.19 6.25 6.64
CA ASN A 120 -3.68 7.00 5.48
C ASN A 120 -4.10 6.33 4.17
N SER A 121 -4.61 7.11 3.22
CA SER A 121 -4.97 6.66 1.87
C SER A 121 -4.22 7.42 0.79
N PHE A 122 -4.03 6.78 -0.36
CA PHE A 122 -3.51 7.46 -1.54
C PHE A 122 -4.53 8.49 -2.02
N CYS A 123 -4.03 9.66 -2.38
CA CYS A 123 -4.84 10.64 -3.08
C CYS A 123 -5.05 10.25 -4.53
N GLY A 124 -6.22 10.62 -5.05
CA GLY A 124 -6.63 10.38 -6.42
C GLY A 124 -5.72 11.06 -7.44
N THR A 125 -5.99 10.81 -8.72
CA THR A 125 -5.23 11.44 -9.80
C THR A 125 -5.43 12.96 -9.79
N GLY A 126 -4.32 13.72 -9.73
CA GLY A 126 -4.35 15.20 -9.70
C GLY A 126 -4.56 15.82 -8.31
N GLN A 127 -4.69 15.02 -7.26
CA GLN A 127 -4.83 15.51 -5.88
C GLN A 127 -3.51 15.31 -5.13
N GLN A 128 -3.04 16.37 -4.44
CA GLN A 128 -1.89 16.29 -3.53
C GLN A 128 -2.36 16.12 -2.08
N ASP A 129 -3.37 16.90 -1.70
CA ASP A 129 -4.06 16.80 -0.42
C ASP A 129 -5.51 16.38 -0.69
N CYS A 130 -5.90 15.24 -0.15
CA CYS A 130 -7.24 14.67 -0.27
C CYS A 130 -7.74 14.27 1.11
N GLU A 131 -9.07 14.14 1.24
CA GLU A 131 -9.69 13.66 2.46
C GLU A 131 -9.15 12.27 2.82
N GLN A 132 -8.56 12.19 4.01
CA GLN A 132 -8.06 10.94 4.57
C GLN A 132 -9.23 10.12 5.14
N PRO A 133 -9.11 8.78 5.23
CA PRO A 133 -10.16 7.94 5.77
C PRO A 133 -10.57 8.41 7.18
N ALA A 134 -11.88 8.40 7.43
CA ALA A 134 -12.42 8.66 8.76
C ALA A 134 -11.79 7.70 9.79
N GLN A 135 -11.40 8.24 10.93
CA GLN A 135 -10.82 7.46 12.03
C GLN A 135 -11.95 6.79 12.82
N TRP A 136 -12.35 5.60 12.41
CA TRP A 136 -13.27 4.76 13.16
C TRP A 136 -12.46 3.89 14.12
N LYS A 137 -12.43 4.27 15.39
CA LYS A 137 -11.73 3.48 16.41
C LYS A 137 -12.63 2.34 16.91
N LEU A 138 -12.24 1.10 16.63
CA LEU A 138 -12.73 -0.14 17.24
C LEU A 138 -12.29 -0.30 18.72
N VAL A 139 -11.13 0.22 19.10
CA VAL A 139 -10.54 0.07 20.45
C VAL A 139 -10.35 1.47 21.05
N GLN A 140 -10.91 1.71 22.25
CA GLN A 140 -10.87 3.01 22.93
C GLN A 140 -9.52 3.35 23.52
#